data_AF-M9RGB3-F1
#
_entry.id   AF-M9RGB3-F1
#
_cell.length_a   1.000
_cell.length_b   1.000
_cell.length_c   1.000
_cell.angle_alpha   90.00
_cell.angle_beta   90.00
_cell.angle_gamma   90.00
#
_symmetry.space_group_name_H-M   'P 1'
#
loop_
_entity.id
_entity.type
_entity.pdbx_description
1 polymer ?
#
loop_
_entity_poly.entity_id
_entity_poly.type
_entity_poly.pdbx_seq_one_letter_code
_entity_poly.pdbx_strand_id
1 'polypeptide(L)'
;MGTTNIVDFARRVEMTDALTELLKTGAQQLIATAVEAELVSYLAQFTGLRTDAGHAAVVRNGHHPARPFQTGIGPVSVRIPKVRSKDGTPVTFRSALVPPYVRRTKTLEAALPWLYLKGISSGEMAPALKVLLGPDAVGLSANTVSRLKRDWANEYEAWKGAELDDEPIVYIWADGVHSGLRGEDDKLCALVIIGVTARGKKRFLAIEDGVRESTQSWREVLLNLKSRGMNAPKLAIGDGAMGFWAAMDEVYPETRHQRCWQHKTMNVLNCLPKLSQPKAKAALHDIWQAETKVDAEKAFDLFIKTYEPKYPKATLCLQKDREELMAFFDFPAQHWQSIRTSNPIESAFATIRHRTKRSKGCLSRDGMLHMMFKLGQCAEQNWRKLRGFDYLAKVITGVTFKDGIETTNPDQITA
;
A
#
# COMPACT_ATOMS: atom_id res chain seq x y z
N MET A 1 24.64 -33.92 -66.33
CA MET A 1 24.92 -33.35 -64.99
C MET A 1 23.81 -32.37 -64.66
N GLY A 2 23.19 -32.47 -63.48
CA GLY A 2 22.37 -31.40 -62.91
C GLY A 2 20.87 -31.67 -62.78
N THR A 3 20.48 -32.64 -61.95
CA THR A 3 19.16 -32.63 -61.28
C THR A 3 19.13 -31.47 -60.28
N THR A 4 18.45 -30.37 -60.62
CA THR A 4 18.20 -29.29 -59.66
C THR A 4 16.99 -29.66 -58.81
N ASN A 5 17.23 -30.34 -57.70
CA ASN A 5 16.28 -30.45 -56.60
C ASN A 5 16.14 -29.06 -55.96
N ILE A 6 15.22 -28.24 -56.46
CA ILE A 6 14.76 -27.07 -55.72
C ILE A 6 13.73 -27.59 -54.71
N VAL A 7 14.21 -27.93 -53.52
CA VAL A 7 13.35 -28.09 -52.35
C VAL A 7 12.94 -26.69 -51.95
N ASP A 8 11.68 -26.37 -52.15
CA ASP A 8 11.08 -25.13 -51.67
C ASP A 8 11.19 -25.14 -50.14
N PHE A 9 12.08 -24.32 -49.59
CA PHE A 9 12.17 -24.18 -48.14
C PHE A 9 10.85 -23.58 -47.68
N ALA A 10 10.10 -24.37 -46.90
CA ALA A 10 8.90 -23.94 -46.21
C ALA A 10 9.11 -22.51 -45.70
N ARG A 11 8.40 -21.59 -46.35
CA ARG A 11 8.18 -20.20 -45.95
C ARG A 11 8.19 -20.15 -44.42
N ARG A 12 9.21 -19.49 -43.84
CA ARG A 12 9.46 -19.38 -42.39
C ARG A 12 8.17 -19.66 -41.62
N VAL A 13 8.04 -20.89 -41.12
CA VAL A 13 6.97 -21.24 -40.19
C VAL A 13 7.04 -20.18 -39.12
N GLU A 14 5.95 -19.44 -38.92
CA GLU A 14 5.76 -18.62 -37.71
C GLU A 14 6.30 -19.48 -36.57
N MET A 15 7.30 -19.01 -35.83
CA MET A 15 7.82 -19.77 -34.70
C MET A 15 6.68 -19.94 -33.70
N THR A 16 5.89 -20.99 -33.88
CA THR A 16 4.94 -21.49 -32.91
C THR A 16 5.80 -21.90 -31.74
N ASP A 17 5.55 -21.31 -30.59
CA ASP A 17 6.22 -21.67 -29.35
C ASP A 17 5.83 -23.11 -28.98
N ALA A 18 6.59 -24.07 -29.52
CA ALA A 18 6.32 -25.50 -29.41
C ALA A 18 6.32 -25.95 -27.94
N LEU A 19 7.11 -25.30 -27.09
CA LEU A 19 7.12 -25.56 -25.66
C LEU A 19 5.80 -25.13 -25.03
N THR A 20 5.32 -23.91 -25.31
CA THR A 20 4.05 -23.42 -24.78
C THR A 20 2.86 -24.27 -25.27
N GLU A 21 2.86 -24.71 -26.53
CA GLU A 21 1.80 -25.59 -27.04
C GLU A 21 1.82 -26.99 -26.40
N LEU A 22 3.02 -27.54 -26.15
CA LEU A 22 3.17 -28.78 -25.38
C LEU A 22 2.62 -28.63 -23.96
N LEU A 23 2.97 -27.53 -23.27
CA LEU A 23 2.49 -27.23 -21.92
C LEU A 23 0.97 -27.05 -21.87
N LYS A 24 0.37 -26.34 -22.85
CA LYS A 24 -1.08 -26.17 -22.94
C LYS A 24 -1.79 -27.51 -23.14
N THR A 25 -1.27 -28.35 -24.03
CA THR A 25 -1.84 -29.67 -24.31
C THR A 25 -1.77 -30.57 -23.07
N GLY A 26 -0.61 -30.61 -22.41
CA GLY A 26 -0.43 -31.35 -21.15
C GLY A 26 -1.38 -30.86 -20.06
N ALA A 27 -1.53 -29.53 -19.90
CA ALA A 27 -2.45 -28.95 -18.94
C ALA A 27 -3.92 -29.32 -19.24
N GLN A 28 -4.35 -29.30 -20.50
CA GLN A 28 -5.70 -29.72 -20.89
C GLN A 28 -5.98 -31.17 -20.51
N GLN A 29 -5.04 -32.07 -20.81
CA GLN A 29 -5.18 -33.51 -20.51
C GLN A 29 -5.20 -33.77 -18.99
N LEU A 30 -4.31 -33.11 -18.25
CA LEU A 30 -4.23 -33.27 -16.80
C LEU A 30 -5.51 -32.78 -16.11
N ILE A 31 -6.02 -31.60 -16.51
CA ILE A 31 -7.25 -31.05 -15.93
C ILE A 31 -8.45 -31.92 -16.33
N ALA A 32 -8.54 -32.38 -17.57
CA ALA A 32 -9.61 -33.29 -17.99
C ALA A 32 -9.60 -34.59 -17.16
N THR A 33 -8.43 -35.19 -16.95
CA THR A 33 -8.26 -36.40 -16.13
C THR A 33 -8.69 -36.15 -14.69
N ALA A 34 -8.30 -35.03 -14.11
CA ALA A 34 -8.68 -34.67 -12.74
C ALA A 34 -10.20 -34.43 -12.59
N VAL A 35 -10.83 -33.77 -13.56
CA VAL A 35 -12.29 -33.56 -13.58
C VAL A 35 -13.06 -34.89 -13.74
N GLU A 36 -12.53 -35.84 -14.53
CA GLU A 36 -13.11 -37.19 -14.62
C GLU A 36 -12.99 -37.93 -13.28
N ALA A 37 -11.88 -37.80 -12.57
CA ALA A 37 -11.72 -38.38 -11.23
C ALA A 37 -12.70 -37.76 -10.21
N GLU A 38 -12.94 -36.44 -10.27
CA GLU A 38 -14.00 -35.76 -9.50
C GLU A 38 -15.38 -36.32 -9.83
N LEU A 39 -15.68 -36.56 -11.11
CA LEU A 39 -16.96 -37.14 -11.54
C LEU A 39 -17.15 -38.57 -11.01
N VAL A 40 -16.13 -39.42 -11.09
CA VAL A 40 -16.19 -40.80 -10.57
C VAL A 40 -16.48 -40.76 -9.07
N SER A 41 -15.77 -39.91 -8.33
CA SER A 41 -15.98 -39.72 -6.89
C SER A 41 -17.39 -39.19 -6.58
N TYR A 42 -17.92 -38.29 -7.42
CA TYR A 42 -19.27 -37.78 -7.29
C TYR A 42 -20.32 -38.87 -7.54
N LEU A 43 -20.19 -39.65 -8.62
CA LEU A 43 -21.11 -40.74 -8.95
C LEU A 43 -21.10 -41.87 -7.92
N ALA A 44 -19.95 -42.13 -7.28
CA ALA A 44 -19.83 -43.11 -6.20
C ALA A 44 -20.83 -42.84 -5.05
N GLN A 45 -21.15 -41.58 -4.78
CA GLN A 45 -22.11 -41.16 -3.74
C GLN A 45 -23.55 -41.60 -4.06
N PHE A 46 -23.86 -41.91 -5.32
CA PHE A 46 -25.20 -42.28 -5.78
C PHE A 46 -25.31 -43.78 -6.15
N THR A 47 -24.29 -44.59 -5.87
CA THR A 47 -24.26 -46.02 -6.24
C THR A 47 -25.38 -46.84 -5.60
N GLY A 48 -25.83 -46.48 -4.40
CA GLY A 48 -26.97 -47.10 -3.71
C GLY A 48 -28.34 -46.68 -4.25
N LEU A 49 -28.41 -45.62 -5.05
CA LEU A 49 -29.67 -45.08 -5.57
C LEU A 49 -29.99 -45.70 -6.93
N ARG A 50 -31.08 -46.46 -6.99
CA ARG A 50 -31.57 -47.12 -8.20
C ARG A 50 -33.00 -46.69 -8.49
N THR A 51 -33.36 -46.64 -9.77
CA THR A 51 -34.75 -46.46 -10.20
C THR A 51 -35.57 -47.71 -9.91
N ASP A 52 -36.89 -47.62 -9.98
CA ASP A 52 -37.79 -48.78 -9.83
C ASP A 52 -37.47 -49.94 -10.80
N ALA A 53 -36.97 -49.61 -12.00
CA ALA A 53 -36.46 -50.56 -12.99
C ALA A 53 -35.04 -51.12 -12.71
N GLY A 54 -34.47 -50.90 -11.52
CA GLY A 54 -33.15 -51.41 -11.10
C GLY A 54 -31.92 -50.73 -11.70
N HIS A 55 -32.09 -49.72 -12.55
CA HIS A 55 -31.00 -48.94 -13.15
C HIS A 55 -30.42 -47.91 -12.18
N ALA A 56 -29.16 -47.50 -12.36
CA ALA A 56 -28.58 -46.40 -11.59
C ALA A 56 -29.42 -45.12 -11.75
N ALA A 57 -29.77 -44.49 -10.63
CA ALA A 57 -30.59 -43.29 -10.60
C ALA A 57 -29.87 -42.08 -11.20
N VAL A 58 -28.57 -41.93 -10.92
CA VAL A 58 -27.73 -40.86 -11.46
C VAL A 58 -26.72 -41.43 -12.44
N VAL A 59 -26.71 -40.90 -13.67
CA VAL A 59 -25.81 -41.36 -14.74
C VAL A 59 -25.10 -40.21 -15.44
N ARG A 60 -23.95 -40.49 -16.03
CA ARG A 60 -23.27 -39.58 -16.95
C ARG A 60 -24.17 -39.31 -18.18
N ASN A 61 -24.23 -38.06 -18.62
CA ASN A 61 -25.03 -37.61 -19.75
C ASN A 61 -24.27 -36.62 -20.64
N GLY A 62 -23.12 -37.06 -21.15
CA GLY A 62 -22.26 -36.28 -22.03
C GLY A 62 -21.47 -35.19 -21.30
N HIS A 63 -21.22 -34.08 -21.99
CA HIS A 63 -20.43 -32.95 -21.51
C HIS A 63 -21.13 -31.61 -21.77
N HIS A 64 -20.77 -30.60 -21.00
CA HIS A 64 -20.97 -29.22 -21.39
C HIS A 64 -20.04 -28.83 -22.56
N PRO A 65 -20.40 -27.82 -23.35
CA PRO A 65 -19.50 -27.23 -24.33
C PRO A 65 -18.16 -26.86 -23.69
N ALA A 66 -17.06 -27.09 -24.41
CA ALA A 66 -15.74 -26.67 -23.98
C ALA A 66 -15.74 -25.15 -23.81
N ARG A 67 -15.21 -24.66 -22.69
CA ARG A 67 -15.09 -23.23 -22.42
C ARG A 67 -13.63 -22.90 -22.09
N PRO A 68 -13.00 -21.96 -22.81
CA PRO A 68 -11.65 -21.54 -22.49
C PRO A 68 -11.65 -20.72 -21.20
N PHE A 69 -10.65 -20.96 -20.37
CA PHE A 69 -10.29 -20.09 -19.25
C PHE A 69 -8.80 -19.75 -19.32
N GLN A 70 -8.43 -18.57 -18.83
CA GLN A 70 -7.07 -18.06 -18.92
C GLN A 70 -6.19 -18.62 -17.79
N THR A 71 -4.99 -19.07 -18.14
CA THR A 71 -3.98 -19.55 -17.19
C THR A 71 -2.66 -18.79 -17.41
N GLY A 72 -1.63 -19.07 -16.61
CA GLY A 72 -0.30 -18.45 -16.80
C GLY A 72 0.40 -18.85 -18.11
N ILE A 73 -0.05 -19.92 -18.78
CA ILE A 73 0.46 -20.39 -20.07
C ILE A 73 -0.50 -20.08 -21.23
N GLY A 74 -1.49 -19.20 -20.99
CA GLY A 74 -2.51 -18.83 -21.97
C GLY A 74 -3.85 -19.57 -21.78
N PRO A 75 -4.75 -19.52 -22.79
CA PRO A 75 -6.08 -20.13 -22.70
C PRO A 75 -6.02 -21.65 -22.72
N VAL A 76 -6.75 -22.27 -21.78
CA VAL A 76 -6.92 -23.72 -21.68
C VAL A 76 -8.42 -24.04 -21.74
N SER A 77 -8.80 -25.05 -22.52
CA SER A 77 -10.20 -25.46 -22.68
C SER A 77 -10.40 -26.91 -22.25
N VAL A 78 -11.39 -27.14 -21.38
CA VAL A 78 -11.75 -28.49 -20.92
C VAL A 78 -13.26 -28.68 -21.02
N ARG A 79 -13.70 -29.88 -21.41
CA ARG A 79 -15.11 -30.28 -21.43
C ARG A 79 -15.49 -30.82 -20.05
N ILE A 80 -16.45 -30.17 -19.39
CA ILE A 80 -16.90 -30.61 -18.07
C ILE A 80 -18.02 -31.65 -18.24
N PRO A 81 -17.91 -32.83 -17.62
CA PRO A 81 -18.95 -33.85 -17.70
C PRO A 81 -20.29 -33.40 -17.14
N LYS A 82 -21.36 -34.00 -17.64
CA LYS A 82 -22.73 -33.79 -17.17
C LYS A 82 -23.25 -35.05 -16.52
N VAL A 83 -24.08 -34.87 -15.50
CA VAL A 83 -24.89 -35.93 -14.91
C VAL A 83 -26.37 -35.69 -15.21
N ARG A 84 -27.15 -36.76 -15.19
CA ARG A 84 -28.61 -36.74 -15.30
C ARG A 84 -29.18 -37.64 -14.24
N SER A 85 -30.21 -37.17 -13.53
CA SER A 85 -31.05 -38.05 -12.71
C SER A 85 -32.17 -38.67 -13.53
N LYS A 86 -32.48 -39.93 -13.21
CA LYS A 86 -33.57 -40.72 -13.79
C LYS A 86 -34.72 -40.96 -12.81
N ASP A 87 -34.54 -40.61 -11.54
CA ASP A 87 -35.51 -40.78 -10.43
C ASP A 87 -36.39 -39.54 -10.18
N GLY A 88 -36.27 -38.51 -11.02
CA GLY A 88 -37.03 -37.26 -10.90
C GLY A 88 -36.40 -36.20 -9.99
N THR A 89 -35.38 -36.52 -9.19
CA THR A 89 -34.70 -35.53 -8.32
C THR A 89 -33.55 -34.86 -9.08
N PRO A 90 -33.54 -33.53 -9.30
CA PRO A 90 -32.48 -32.89 -10.07
C PRO A 90 -31.12 -32.97 -9.35
N VAL A 91 -30.10 -33.47 -10.04
CA VAL A 91 -28.70 -33.47 -9.57
C VAL A 91 -27.81 -32.71 -10.55
N THR A 92 -26.80 -32.02 -10.03
CA THR A 92 -25.84 -31.26 -10.84
C THR A 92 -24.42 -31.48 -10.34
N PHE A 93 -23.57 -32.01 -11.20
CA PHE A 93 -22.14 -32.11 -10.96
C PHE A 93 -21.49 -30.72 -11.08
N ARG A 94 -20.69 -30.34 -10.09
CA ARG A 94 -19.87 -29.12 -10.10
C ARG A 94 -18.44 -29.50 -9.79
N SER A 95 -17.55 -29.33 -10.76
CA SER A 95 -16.12 -29.53 -10.57
C SER A 95 -15.57 -28.55 -9.54
N ALA A 96 -14.71 -29.02 -8.63
CA ALA A 96 -14.03 -28.16 -7.67
C ALA A 96 -12.84 -27.44 -8.34
N LEU A 97 -12.15 -28.11 -9.26
CA LEU A 97 -11.05 -27.55 -10.05
C LEU A 97 -11.50 -26.53 -11.10
N VAL A 98 -12.59 -26.81 -11.82
CA VAL A 98 -13.13 -25.95 -12.88
C VAL A 98 -14.60 -25.62 -12.58
N PRO A 99 -14.86 -24.79 -11.55
CA PRO A 99 -16.22 -24.47 -11.15
C PRO A 99 -16.96 -23.71 -12.25
N PRO A 100 -18.30 -23.72 -12.24
CA PRO A 100 -19.10 -22.95 -13.17
C PRO A 100 -18.64 -21.49 -13.23
N TYR A 101 -18.56 -20.93 -14.45
CA TYR A 101 -18.18 -19.54 -14.72
C TYR A 101 -16.73 -19.15 -14.41
N VAL A 102 -15.85 -20.11 -14.11
CA VAL A 102 -14.41 -19.81 -14.04
C VAL A 102 -13.92 -19.28 -15.39
N ARG A 103 -13.31 -18.09 -15.37
CA ARG A 103 -12.75 -17.46 -16.57
C ARG A 103 -11.24 -17.43 -16.57
N ARG A 104 -10.61 -17.52 -15.38
CA ARG A 104 -9.16 -17.37 -15.18
C ARG A 104 -8.72 -18.11 -13.92
N THR A 105 -7.44 -18.43 -13.81
CA THR A 105 -6.85 -18.90 -12.54
C THR A 105 -6.78 -17.76 -11.52
N LYS A 106 -6.90 -18.10 -10.22
CA LYS A 106 -6.80 -17.13 -9.11
C LYS A 106 -5.48 -16.34 -9.14
N THR A 107 -4.38 -16.98 -9.53
CA THR A 107 -3.06 -16.34 -9.66
C THR A 107 -3.06 -15.25 -10.72
N LEU A 108 -3.69 -15.50 -11.88
CA LEU A 108 -3.80 -14.52 -12.94
C LEU A 108 -4.73 -13.37 -12.52
N GLU A 109 -5.87 -13.66 -11.87
CA GLU A 109 -6.76 -12.62 -11.35
C GLU A 109 -6.06 -11.71 -10.34
N ALA A 110 -5.25 -12.28 -9.45
CA ALA A 110 -4.45 -11.50 -8.51
C ALA A 110 -3.40 -10.63 -9.22
N ALA A 111 -2.78 -11.11 -10.32
CA ALA A 111 -1.73 -10.38 -11.02
C ALA A 111 -2.23 -9.11 -11.75
N LEU A 112 -3.46 -9.10 -12.29
CA LEU A 112 -3.95 -7.98 -13.12
C LEU A 112 -3.99 -6.64 -12.36
N PRO A 113 -4.59 -6.56 -11.15
CA PRO A 113 -4.53 -5.34 -10.36
C PRO A 113 -3.11 -4.92 -10.04
N TRP A 114 -2.20 -5.85 -9.76
CA TRP A 114 -0.79 -5.53 -9.50
C TRP A 114 -0.09 -4.90 -10.69
N LEU A 115 -0.32 -5.40 -11.91
CA LEU A 115 0.21 -4.78 -13.13
C LEU A 115 -0.32 -3.36 -13.31
N TYR A 116 -1.59 -3.12 -13.00
CA TYR A 116 -2.16 -1.78 -12.97
C TYR A 116 -1.45 -0.90 -11.94
N LEU A 117 -1.27 -1.41 -10.71
CA LEU A 117 -0.57 -0.72 -9.62
C LEU A 117 0.86 -0.33 -9.98
N LYS A 118 1.52 -1.15 -10.81
CA LYS A 118 2.89 -0.93 -11.30
C LYS A 118 2.97 -0.01 -12.52
N GLY A 119 1.83 0.49 -13.01
CA GLY A 119 1.77 1.57 -14.00
C GLY A 119 1.36 1.14 -15.41
N ILE A 120 0.91 -0.10 -15.61
CA ILE A 120 0.28 -0.50 -16.87
C ILE A 120 -1.14 0.06 -16.89
N SER A 121 -1.43 0.95 -17.84
CA SER A 121 -2.77 1.54 -17.95
C SER A 121 -3.80 0.45 -18.26
N SER A 122 -5.07 0.64 -17.86
CA SER A 122 -6.14 -0.33 -18.15
C SER A 122 -6.34 -0.59 -19.64
N GLY A 123 -6.01 0.39 -20.51
CA GLY A 123 -6.08 0.24 -21.97
C GLY A 123 -4.90 -0.55 -22.55
N GLU A 124 -3.70 -0.39 -21.98
CA GLU A 124 -2.49 -1.10 -22.39
C GLU A 124 -2.39 -2.52 -21.81
N MET A 125 -3.25 -2.87 -20.86
CA MET A 125 -3.18 -4.16 -20.18
C MET A 125 -3.45 -5.34 -21.11
N ALA A 126 -4.43 -5.22 -22.00
CA ALA A 126 -4.74 -6.29 -22.95
C ALA A 126 -3.59 -6.50 -23.98
N PRO A 127 -3.06 -5.46 -24.65
CA PRO A 127 -1.86 -5.60 -25.49
C PRO A 127 -0.66 -6.19 -24.73
N ALA A 128 -0.34 -5.67 -23.54
CA ALA A 128 0.83 -6.10 -22.78
C ALA A 128 0.76 -7.59 -22.39
N LEU A 129 -0.42 -8.05 -21.97
CA LEU A 129 -0.60 -9.43 -21.53
C LEU A 129 -0.77 -10.42 -22.68
N LYS A 130 -1.23 -9.99 -23.86
CA LYS A 130 -1.26 -10.86 -25.05
C LYS A 130 0.13 -11.30 -25.50
N VAL A 131 1.16 -10.50 -25.21
CA VAL A 131 2.56 -10.90 -25.46
C VAL A 131 2.96 -12.08 -24.57
N LEU A 132 2.48 -12.12 -23.32
CA LEU A 132 2.83 -13.17 -22.36
C LEU A 132 1.90 -14.39 -22.42
N LEU A 133 0.59 -14.17 -22.60
CA LEU A 133 -0.45 -15.19 -22.52
C LEU A 133 -0.92 -15.69 -23.90
N GLY A 134 -0.38 -15.11 -24.97
CA GLY A 134 -0.74 -15.40 -26.35
C GLY A 134 -1.83 -14.48 -26.92
N PRO A 135 -1.94 -14.42 -28.26
CA PRO A 135 -2.86 -13.51 -28.96
C PRO A 135 -4.34 -13.76 -28.64
N ASP A 136 -4.67 -15.02 -28.31
CA ASP A 136 -6.01 -15.50 -27.95
C ASP A 136 -6.40 -15.24 -26.49
N ALA A 137 -5.55 -14.54 -25.72
CA ALA A 137 -5.87 -14.16 -24.36
C ALA A 137 -7.06 -13.19 -24.34
N VAL A 138 -8.18 -13.66 -23.76
CA VAL A 138 -9.44 -12.92 -23.66
C VAL A 138 -9.78 -12.59 -22.22
N GLY A 139 -10.63 -11.59 -22.01
CA GLY A 139 -11.06 -11.19 -20.67
C GLY A 139 -9.98 -10.42 -19.91
N LEU A 140 -9.10 -9.69 -20.60
CA LEU A 140 -8.09 -8.81 -20.01
C LEU A 140 -8.46 -7.32 -20.17
N SER A 141 -9.76 -7.04 -20.31
CA SER A 141 -10.29 -5.71 -20.59
C SER A 141 -10.20 -4.76 -19.40
N ALA A 142 -10.25 -3.45 -19.66
CA ALA A 142 -10.31 -2.43 -18.61
C ALA A 142 -11.43 -2.69 -17.57
N ASN A 143 -12.60 -3.19 -18.00
CA ASN A 143 -13.70 -3.55 -17.09
C ASN A 143 -13.35 -4.70 -16.16
N THR A 144 -12.51 -5.65 -16.60
CA THR A 144 -12.00 -6.72 -15.73
C THR A 144 -11.13 -6.13 -14.63
N VAL A 145 -10.20 -5.25 -15.01
CA VAL A 145 -9.29 -4.59 -14.06
C VAL A 145 -10.09 -3.78 -13.05
N SER A 146 -11.10 -3.04 -13.51
CA SER A 146 -12.01 -2.27 -12.64
C SER A 146 -12.72 -3.16 -11.62
N ARG A 147 -13.28 -4.30 -12.06
CA ARG A 147 -13.93 -5.25 -11.14
C ARG A 147 -12.97 -5.80 -10.09
N LEU A 148 -11.75 -6.16 -10.49
CA LEU A 148 -10.75 -6.72 -9.58
C LEU A 148 -10.22 -5.67 -8.58
N LYS A 149 -10.22 -4.38 -8.94
CA LYS A 149 -9.91 -3.29 -8.00
C LYS A 149 -10.94 -3.15 -6.87
N ARG A 150 -12.16 -3.65 -7.06
CA ARG A 150 -13.16 -3.66 -5.99
C ARG A 150 -12.72 -4.51 -4.81
N ASP A 151 -11.90 -5.53 -5.05
CA ASP A 151 -11.32 -6.32 -3.95
C ASP A 151 -10.41 -5.45 -3.09
N TRP A 152 -9.65 -4.53 -3.70
CA TRP A 152 -8.86 -3.55 -2.94
C TRP A 152 -9.71 -2.54 -2.16
N ALA A 153 -10.91 -2.21 -2.65
CA ALA A 153 -11.85 -1.38 -1.89
C ALA A 153 -12.29 -2.12 -0.62
N ASN A 154 -12.67 -3.40 -0.74
CA ASN A 154 -13.03 -4.21 0.42
C ASN A 154 -11.85 -4.38 1.39
N GLU A 155 -10.64 -4.61 0.88
CA GLU A 155 -9.43 -4.67 1.71
C GLU A 155 -9.14 -3.35 2.42
N TYR A 156 -9.35 -2.21 1.74
CA TYR A 156 -9.17 -0.89 2.32
C TYR A 156 -10.18 -0.63 3.44
N GLU A 157 -11.47 -0.92 3.22
CA GLU A 157 -12.51 -0.77 4.26
C GLU A 157 -12.22 -1.67 5.48
N ALA A 158 -11.82 -2.92 5.25
CA ALA A 158 -11.43 -3.83 6.31
C ALA A 158 -10.20 -3.31 7.09
N TRP A 159 -9.19 -2.78 6.39
CA TRP A 159 -7.99 -2.20 7.01
C TRP A 159 -8.29 -0.92 7.79
N LYS A 160 -9.17 -0.07 7.25
CA LYS A 160 -9.61 1.19 7.86
C LYS A 160 -10.38 0.94 9.16
N GLY A 161 -11.15 -0.15 9.23
CA GLY A 161 -11.87 -0.56 10.44
C GLY A 161 -11.08 -1.44 11.41
N ALA A 162 -9.86 -1.88 11.07
CA ALA A 162 -9.11 -2.83 11.89
C ALA A 162 -8.68 -2.23 13.23
N GLU A 163 -8.79 -3.02 14.30
CA GLU A 163 -8.34 -2.66 15.66
C GLU A 163 -6.84 -2.35 15.70
N LEU A 164 -6.45 -1.47 16.63
CA LEU A 164 -5.08 -0.95 16.83
C LEU A 164 -4.59 -1.10 18.27
N ASP A 165 -5.29 -1.89 19.09
CA ASP A 165 -4.95 -2.21 20.48
C ASP A 165 -3.97 -3.38 20.63
N ASP A 166 -3.55 -3.98 19.50
CA ASP A 166 -2.60 -5.08 19.42
C ASP A 166 -1.21 -4.73 19.98
N GLU A 167 -0.77 -3.48 19.79
CA GLU A 167 0.53 -3.02 20.26
C GLU A 167 0.55 -1.49 20.44
N PRO A 168 1.12 -0.96 21.55
CA PRO A 168 1.18 0.48 21.77
C PRO A 168 1.90 1.23 20.64
N ILE A 169 1.30 2.31 20.17
CA ILE A 169 1.89 3.27 19.24
C ILE A 169 2.66 4.32 20.05
N VAL A 170 3.98 4.37 19.84
CA VAL A 170 4.88 5.25 20.62
C VAL A 170 5.02 6.61 19.95
N TYR A 171 5.23 6.63 18.63
CA TYR A 171 5.37 7.85 17.83
C TYR A 171 4.44 7.81 16.63
N ILE A 172 3.93 8.98 16.23
CA ILE A 172 3.21 9.15 14.98
C ILE A 172 3.84 10.23 14.11
N TRP A 173 3.80 10.02 12.79
CA TRP A 173 4.07 11.04 11.79
C TRP A 173 2.76 11.35 11.07
N ALA A 174 2.49 12.63 10.83
CA ALA A 174 1.31 13.10 10.11
C ALA A 174 1.70 14.04 8.96
N ASP A 175 1.04 13.90 7.82
CA ASP A 175 1.22 14.78 6.66
C ASP A 175 -0.03 14.81 5.77
N GLY A 176 -0.22 15.94 5.08
CA GLY A 176 -1.27 16.14 4.07
C GLY A 176 -0.72 15.97 2.65
N VAL A 177 -1.07 14.85 2.01
CA VAL A 177 -0.56 14.50 0.69
C VAL A 177 -1.58 14.87 -0.39
N HIS A 178 -1.27 15.96 -1.09
CA HIS A 178 -2.06 16.42 -2.22
C HIS A 178 -1.78 15.59 -3.49
N SER A 179 -2.82 15.01 -4.08
CA SER A 179 -2.72 14.34 -5.38
C SER A 179 -3.00 15.34 -6.50
N GLY A 180 -2.15 15.34 -7.54
CA GLY A 180 -2.31 16.21 -8.72
C GLY A 180 -3.40 15.75 -9.70
N LEU A 181 -4.47 15.11 -9.21
CA LEU A 181 -5.60 14.70 -10.04
C LEU A 181 -6.25 15.94 -10.67
N ARG A 182 -6.50 15.86 -11.99
CA ARG A 182 -7.37 16.78 -12.72
C ARG A 182 -8.73 16.08 -12.86
N GLY A 183 -9.51 16.10 -11.80
CA GLY A 183 -10.94 15.76 -11.75
C GLY A 183 -11.66 16.83 -10.93
N GLU A 184 -12.98 16.94 -11.07
CA GLU A 184 -13.86 18.06 -10.63
C GLU A 184 -13.28 18.91 -9.47
N ASP A 185 -12.92 20.15 -9.82
CA ASP A 185 -12.57 21.36 -9.06
C ASP A 185 -11.73 21.30 -7.76
N ASP A 186 -11.57 20.16 -7.09
CA ASP A 186 -10.83 20.01 -5.84
C ASP A 186 -9.78 18.88 -5.90
N LYS A 187 -8.52 19.24 -5.68
CA LYS A 187 -7.41 18.28 -5.52
C LYS A 187 -7.65 17.45 -4.26
N LEU A 188 -7.66 16.12 -4.38
CA LEU A 188 -7.66 15.21 -3.23
C LEU A 188 -6.50 15.56 -2.28
N CYS A 189 -6.80 15.81 -1.01
CA CYS A 189 -5.85 15.98 0.07
C CYS A 189 -5.92 14.73 0.96
N ALA A 190 -5.00 13.78 0.76
CA ALA A 190 -4.98 12.58 1.59
C ALA A 190 -4.29 12.89 2.93
N LEU A 191 -5.01 12.72 4.04
CA LEU A 191 -4.45 12.82 5.39
C LEU A 191 -3.82 11.48 5.76
N VAL A 192 -2.53 11.50 6.05
CA VAL A 192 -1.74 10.29 6.25
C VAL A 192 -1.17 10.29 7.64
N ILE A 193 -1.34 9.17 8.35
CA ILE A 193 -0.68 8.91 9.63
C ILE A 193 0.13 7.63 9.54
N ILE A 194 1.42 7.70 9.88
CA ILE A 194 2.29 6.54 10.10
C ILE A 194 2.58 6.45 11.60
N GLY A 195 2.46 5.26 12.18
CA GLY A 195 2.81 4.97 13.56
C GLY A 195 4.04 4.09 13.69
N VAL A 196 4.70 4.17 14.84
CA VAL A 196 5.69 3.19 15.29
C VAL A 196 5.18 2.46 16.52
N THR A 197 5.13 1.14 16.41
CA THR A 197 4.80 0.22 17.51
C THR A 197 5.91 0.13 18.56
N ALA A 198 5.61 -0.42 19.74
CA ALA A 198 6.56 -0.65 20.83
C ALA A 198 7.82 -1.45 20.39
N ARG A 199 7.69 -2.38 19.44
CA ARG A 199 8.79 -3.17 18.85
C ARG A 199 9.53 -2.45 17.71
N GLY A 200 9.23 -1.17 17.49
CA GLY A 200 9.87 -0.33 16.48
C GLY A 200 9.37 -0.56 15.06
N LYS A 201 8.34 -1.38 14.83
CA LYS A 201 7.77 -1.60 13.49
C LYS A 201 6.93 -0.39 13.09
N LYS A 202 7.22 0.16 11.91
CA LYS A 202 6.46 1.25 11.28
C LYS A 202 5.26 0.67 10.53
N ARG A 203 4.10 1.31 10.61
CA ARG A 203 2.89 0.97 9.83
C ARG A 203 2.05 2.23 9.55
N PHE A 204 1.37 2.27 8.43
CA PHE A 204 0.28 3.22 8.19
C PHE A 204 -0.85 2.93 9.18
N LEU A 205 -1.36 3.99 9.79
CA LEU A 205 -2.52 3.97 10.68
C LEU A 205 -3.74 4.55 9.97
N ALA A 206 -3.54 5.57 9.13
CA ALA A 206 -4.58 6.23 8.37
C ALA A 206 -4.07 6.69 7.00
N ILE A 207 -4.93 6.54 5.99
CA ILE A 207 -4.82 7.14 4.66
C ILE A 207 -6.27 7.52 4.32
N GLU A 208 -6.64 8.74 4.66
CA GLU A 208 -8.03 9.21 4.63
C GLU A 208 -8.18 10.40 3.69
N ASP A 209 -9.39 10.58 3.13
CA ASP A 209 -9.70 11.79 2.39
C ASP A 209 -9.93 12.94 3.35
N GLY A 210 -9.09 13.98 3.24
CA GLY A 210 -9.37 15.28 3.80
C GLY A 210 -9.98 16.17 2.73
N VAL A 211 -11.13 16.78 3.02
CA VAL A 211 -11.63 17.90 2.19
C VAL A 211 -10.56 19.00 2.13
N ARG A 212 -9.91 19.26 3.27
CA ARG A 212 -8.72 20.11 3.47
C ARG A 212 -7.96 19.63 4.71
N GLU A 213 -6.76 20.18 4.95
CA GLU A 213 -6.02 20.05 6.22
C GLU A 213 -6.63 20.91 7.35
N SER A 214 -7.95 20.84 7.51
CA SER A 214 -8.69 21.55 8.57
C SER A 214 -8.58 20.82 9.90
N THR A 215 -8.79 21.53 11.01
CA THR A 215 -8.87 20.92 12.35
C THR A 215 -9.92 19.82 12.41
N GLN A 216 -11.09 20.06 11.82
CA GLN A 216 -12.17 19.08 11.81
C GLN A 216 -11.77 17.79 11.06
N SER A 217 -11.14 17.90 9.90
CA SER A 217 -10.69 16.73 9.13
C SER A 217 -9.69 15.89 9.94
N TRP A 218 -8.70 16.53 10.57
CA TRP A 218 -7.72 15.83 11.40
C TRP A 218 -8.34 15.22 12.66
N ARG A 219 -9.30 15.93 13.28
CA ARG A 219 -10.05 15.46 14.44
C ARG A 219 -10.81 14.18 14.12
N GLU A 220 -11.48 14.11 12.97
CA GLU A 220 -12.16 12.89 12.53
C GLU A 220 -11.21 11.71 12.37
N VAL A 221 -10.04 11.93 11.75
CA VAL A 221 -9.00 10.89 11.62
C VAL A 221 -8.52 10.43 12.99
N LEU A 222 -8.19 11.35 13.90
CA LEU A 222 -7.66 11.02 15.23
C LEU A 222 -8.71 10.34 16.12
N LEU A 223 -9.97 10.77 16.07
CA LEU A 223 -11.08 10.13 16.77
C LEU A 223 -11.36 8.72 16.23
N ASN A 224 -11.25 8.51 14.90
CA ASN A 224 -11.35 7.18 14.32
C ASN A 224 -10.23 6.26 14.87
N LEU A 225 -8.98 6.73 14.86
CA LEU A 225 -7.85 5.97 15.43
C LEU A 225 -8.06 5.65 16.92
N LYS A 226 -8.55 6.62 17.70
CA LYS A 226 -8.88 6.44 19.12
C LYS A 226 -9.96 5.38 19.32
N SER A 227 -11.02 5.42 18.50
CA SER A 227 -12.13 4.45 18.56
C SER A 227 -11.69 3.02 18.21
N ARG A 228 -10.62 2.87 17.42
CA ARG A 228 -9.99 1.60 17.07
C ARG A 228 -9.01 1.09 18.15
N GLY A 229 -8.88 1.78 19.27
CA GLY A 229 -8.02 1.37 20.39
C GLY A 229 -6.61 1.98 20.39
N MET A 230 -6.31 2.97 19.53
CA MET A 230 -5.00 3.63 19.55
C MET A 230 -4.80 4.40 20.86
N ASN A 231 -3.69 4.13 21.56
CA ASN A 231 -3.26 4.91 22.73
C ASN A 231 -2.77 6.32 22.35
N ALA A 232 -2.65 7.20 23.34
CA ALA A 232 -1.96 8.48 23.17
C ALA A 232 -0.46 8.24 22.86
N PRO A 233 0.05 8.70 21.71
CA PRO A 233 1.47 8.60 21.40
C PRO A 233 2.29 9.58 22.25
N LYS A 234 3.57 9.28 22.45
CA LYS A 234 4.49 10.15 23.22
C LYS A 234 4.97 11.36 22.40
N LEU A 235 5.01 11.23 21.07
CA LEU A 235 5.43 12.28 20.14
C LEU A 235 4.64 12.20 18.84
N ALA A 236 4.12 13.34 18.40
CA ALA A 236 3.59 13.53 17.06
C ALA A 236 4.54 14.41 16.24
N ILE A 237 4.90 13.95 15.04
CA ILE A 237 5.80 14.63 14.11
C ILE A 237 5.01 15.08 12.88
N GLY A 238 5.06 16.36 12.53
CA GLY A 238 4.35 16.87 11.35
C GLY A 238 4.89 18.20 10.82
N ASP A 239 4.33 18.67 9.70
CA ASP A 239 4.53 20.05 9.25
C ASP A 239 3.66 21.03 10.07
N GLY A 240 3.67 22.32 9.75
CA GLY A 240 2.92 23.39 10.40
C GLY A 240 1.49 23.59 10.01
N ALA A 241 0.83 22.52 9.58
CA ALA A 241 -0.60 22.52 9.41
C ALA A 241 -1.28 22.77 10.77
N MET A 242 -1.77 23.99 10.99
CA MET A 242 -2.41 24.38 12.26
C MET A 242 -3.58 23.45 12.62
N GLY A 243 -4.28 22.91 11.62
CA GLY A 243 -5.39 21.99 11.84
C GLY A 243 -5.00 20.69 12.54
N PHE A 244 -3.85 20.11 12.19
CA PHE A 244 -3.40 18.86 12.81
C PHE A 244 -3.08 19.07 14.30
N TRP A 245 -2.33 20.11 14.63
CA TRP A 245 -1.92 20.39 16.00
C TRP A 245 -3.10 20.71 16.91
N ALA A 246 -4.03 21.54 16.45
CA ALA A 246 -5.27 21.82 17.20
C ALA A 246 -6.08 20.53 17.46
N ALA A 247 -6.18 19.62 16.48
CA ALA A 247 -6.87 18.36 16.65
C ALA A 247 -6.11 17.39 17.59
N MET A 248 -4.78 17.42 17.57
CA MET A 248 -3.93 16.65 18.49
C MET A 248 -4.14 17.10 19.94
N ASP A 249 -4.14 18.40 20.21
CA ASP A 249 -4.39 18.97 21.54
C ASP A 249 -5.77 18.56 22.08
N GLU A 250 -6.80 18.49 21.21
CA GLU A 250 -8.14 18.08 21.62
C GLU A 250 -8.25 16.56 21.91
N VAL A 251 -7.63 15.71 21.10
CA VAL A 251 -7.85 14.25 21.16
C VAL A 251 -6.83 13.55 22.08
N TYR A 252 -5.58 14.03 22.09
CA TYR A 252 -4.44 13.49 22.82
C TYR A 252 -3.57 14.62 23.44
N PRO A 253 -4.07 15.35 24.45
CA PRO A 253 -3.40 16.53 25.03
C PRO A 253 -2.01 16.24 25.64
N GLU A 254 -1.74 14.99 26.02
CA GLU A 254 -0.46 14.55 26.59
C GLU A 254 0.63 14.32 25.51
N THR A 255 0.26 14.31 24.22
CA THR A 255 1.20 14.06 23.13
C THR A 255 2.05 15.29 22.84
N ARG A 256 3.38 15.15 22.92
CA ARG A 256 4.29 16.26 22.57
C ARG A 256 4.33 16.50 21.06
N HIS A 257 4.51 17.76 20.70
CA HIS A 257 4.59 18.22 19.32
C HIS A 257 6.04 18.31 18.84
N GLN A 258 6.33 17.73 17.68
CA GLN A 258 7.60 17.89 16.98
C GLN A 258 7.36 18.39 15.57
N ARG A 259 7.96 19.53 15.24
CA ARG A 259 7.90 20.09 13.89
C ARG A 259 8.99 19.52 13.02
N CYS A 260 8.64 19.14 11.80
CA CYS A 260 9.57 18.57 10.85
C CYS A 260 10.62 19.61 10.42
N TRP A 261 11.90 19.30 10.66
CA TRP A 261 13.01 20.16 10.24
C TRP A 261 13.15 20.30 8.74
N GLN A 262 12.76 19.28 7.96
CA GLN A 262 12.83 19.32 6.50
C GLN A 262 11.81 20.32 5.92
N HIS A 263 10.55 20.23 6.33
CA HIS A 263 9.51 21.19 5.93
C HIS A 263 9.82 22.61 6.45
N LYS A 264 10.25 22.74 7.71
CA LYS A 264 10.66 24.03 8.27
C LYS A 264 11.80 24.64 7.47
N THR A 265 12.83 23.87 7.14
CA THR A 265 13.97 24.35 6.34
C THR A 265 13.47 24.87 5.00
N MET A 266 12.62 24.12 4.29
CA MET A 266 12.05 24.57 3.01
C MET A 266 11.27 25.87 3.16
N ASN A 267 10.43 25.98 4.19
CA ASN A 267 9.62 27.17 4.47
C ASN A 267 10.49 28.42 4.74
N VAL A 268 11.58 28.27 5.50
CA VAL A 268 12.53 29.35 5.76
C VAL A 268 13.28 29.74 4.48
N LEU A 269 13.75 28.77 3.69
CA LEU A 269 14.46 29.01 2.43
C LEU A 269 13.58 29.71 1.38
N ASN A 270 12.28 29.45 1.36
CA ASN A 270 11.32 30.13 0.48
C ASN A 270 11.17 31.63 0.80
N CYS A 271 11.53 32.05 2.01
CA CYS A 271 11.58 33.47 2.38
C CYS A 271 12.92 34.14 2.00
N LEU A 272 13.85 33.41 1.39
CA LEU A 272 15.21 33.87 1.07
C LEU A 272 15.48 33.87 -0.44
N PRO A 273 16.28 34.82 -0.96
CA PRO A 273 16.76 34.77 -2.35
C PRO A 273 17.60 33.51 -2.62
N LYS A 274 17.47 32.92 -3.81
CA LYS A 274 18.17 31.68 -4.22
C LYS A 274 19.68 31.70 -3.93
N LEU A 275 20.35 32.83 -4.12
CA LEU A 275 21.79 32.99 -3.86
C LEU A 275 22.17 32.84 -2.38
N SER A 276 21.26 33.15 -1.45
CA SER A 276 21.50 33.05 0.00
C SER A 276 21.10 31.70 0.58
N GLN A 277 20.28 30.92 -0.14
CA GLN A 277 19.72 29.65 0.33
C GLN A 277 20.79 28.59 0.72
N PRO A 278 21.91 28.40 0.00
CA PRO A 278 22.90 27.40 0.39
C PRO A 278 23.52 27.65 1.76
N LYS A 279 23.91 28.90 2.05
CA LYS A 279 24.47 29.28 3.36
C LYS A 279 23.43 29.20 4.47
N ALA A 280 22.21 29.67 4.21
CA ALA A 280 21.13 29.59 5.19
C ALA A 280 20.74 28.14 5.52
N LYS A 281 20.76 27.25 4.51
CA LYS A 281 20.51 25.83 4.71
C LYS A 281 21.59 25.19 5.59
N ALA A 282 22.86 25.51 5.39
CA ALA A 282 23.95 25.03 6.25
C ALA A 282 23.74 25.51 7.70
N ALA A 283 23.46 26.80 7.90
CA ALA A 283 23.19 27.34 9.24
C ALA A 283 21.97 26.70 9.91
N LEU A 284 20.90 26.39 9.16
CA LEU A 284 19.76 25.63 9.69
C LEU A 284 20.15 24.20 10.08
N HIS A 285 21.01 23.56 9.29
CA HIS A 285 21.55 22.23 9.60
C HIS A 285 22.37 22.23 10.90
N ASP A 286 23.19 23.26 11.13
CA ASP A 286 23.99 23.38 12.35
C ASP A 286 23.12 23.37 13.62
N ILE A 287 21.91 23.92 13.52
CA ILE A 287 20.94 23.91 14.64
C ILE A 287 20.51 22.49 14.97
N TRP A 288 19.89 21.79 14.01
CA TRP A 288 19.26 20.51 14.30
C TRP A 288 20.23 19.33 14.29
N GLN A 289 21.46 19.52 13.82
CA GLN A 289 22.54 18.54 13.96
C GLN A 289 23.38 18.72 15.22
N ALA A 290 23.15 19.79 16.00
CA ALA A 290 23.85 19.98 17.27
C ALA A 290 23.69 18.78 18.21
N GLU A 291 24.74 18.51 18.98
CA GLU A 291 24.78 17.40 19.94
C GLU A 291 23.89 17.67 21.16
N THR A 292 23.78 18.94 21.57
CA THR A 292 22.99 19.38 22.72
C THR A 292 21.97 20.43 22.32
N LYS A 293 20.87 20.51 23.09
CA LYS A 293 19.86 21.56 22.96
C LYS A 293 20.49 22.93 23.17
N VAL A 294 21.41 23.07 24.11
CA VAL A 294 22.11 24.34 24.38
C VAL A 294 22.87 24.84 23.15
N ASP A 295 23.57 23.96 22.44
CA ASP A 295 24.31 24.35 21.24
C ASP A 295 23.38 24.59 20.05
N ALA A 296 22.27 23.84 19.95
CA ALA A 296 21.20 24.14 18.99
C ALA A 296 20.64 25.55 19.21
N GLU A 297 20.37 25.94 20.47
CA GLU A 297 19.86 27.27 20.81
C GLU A 297 20.85 28.39 20.43
N LYS A 298 22.14 28.19 20.68
CA LYS A 298 23.18 29.14 20.25
C LYS A 298 23.23 29.28 18.72
N ALA A 299 23.18 28.16 18.00
CA ALA A 299 23.15 28.17 16.54
C ALA A 299 21.86 28.83 16.01
N PHE A 300 20.74 28.64 16.70
CA PHE A 300 19.46 29.27 16.38
C PHE A 300 19.57 30.79 16.52
N ASP A 301 20.07 31.30 17.65
CA ASP A 301 20.25 32.73 17.88
C ASP A 301 21.25 33.36 16.90
N LEU A 302 22.30 32.62 16.53
CA LEU A 302 23.23 33.03 15.48
C LEU A 302 22.53 33.16 14.12
N PHE A 303 21.65 32.22 13.76
CA PHE A 303 20.85 32.32 12.54
C PHE A 303 20.00 33.59 12.54
N ILE A 304 19.29 33.86 13.65
CA ILE A 304 18.46 35.08 13.78
C ILE A 304 19.33 36.32 13.60
N LYS A 305 20.40 36.47 14.37
CA LYS A 305 21.30 37.62 14.30
C LYS A 305 21.88 37.85 12.89
N THR A 306 22.16 36.77 12.16
CA THR A 306 22.76 36.83 10.83
C THR A 306 21.75 37.25 9.75
N TYR A 307 20.53 36.73 9.80
CA TYR A 307 19.55 36.87 8.72
C TYR A 307 18.46 37.91 9.01
N GLU A 308 18.14 38.20 10.26
CA GLU A 308 17.06 39.13 10.65
C GLU A 308 17.21 40.54 10.05
N PRO A 309 18.41 41.17 10.03
CA PRO A 309 18.54 42.53 9.50
C PRO A 309 18.13 42.69 8.03
N LYS A 310 18.24 41.61 7.24
CA LYS A 310 17.95 41.64 5.80
C LYS A 310 16.71 40.83 5.41
N TYR A 311 16.38 39.79 6.19
CA TYR A 311 15.33 38.83 5.88
C TYR A 311 14.47 38.49 7.12
N PRO A 312 13.80 39.48 7.73
CA PRO A 312 13.03 39.28 8.96
C PRO A 312 11.90 38.26 8.82
N LYS A 313 11.34 38.10 7.60
CA LYS A 313 10.34 37.06 7.32
C LYS A 313 10.88 35.63 7.51
N ALA A 314 12.14 35.40 7.13
CA ALA A 314 12.77 34.08 7.25
C ALA A 314 13.02 33.73 8.73
N THR A 315 13.46 34.70 9.53
CA THR A 315 13.72 34.53 10.97
C THR A 315 12.43 34.35 11.76
N LEU A 316 11.40 35.16 11.49
CA LEU A 316 10.06 34.97 12.07
C LEU A 316 9.47 33.59 11.71
N CYS A 317 9.63 33.16 10.45
CA CYS A 317 9.21 31.84 10.00
C CYS A 317 9.91 30.72 10.79
N LEU A 318 11.16 30.91 11.21
CA LEU A 318 11.88 29.96 12.04
C LEU A 318 11.43 30.03 13.51
N GLN A 319 11.46 31.22 14.12
CA GLN A 319 11.16 31.51 15.53
C GLN A 319 9.82 30.99 16.01
N LYS A 320 8.77 31.09 15.18
CA LYS A 320 7.40 30.70 15.57
C LYS A 320 7.23 29.26 16.04
N ASP A 321 8.14 28.35 15.66
CA ASP A 321 8.08 26.94 16.07
C ASP A 321 9.36 26.52 16.81
N ARG A 322 10.05 27.46 17.50
CA ARG A 322 11.36 27.21 18.12
C ARG A 322 11.32 26.04 19.10
N GLU A 323 10.32 26.00 19.99
CA GLU A 323 10.19 24.96 21.01
C GLU A 323 9.91 23.59 20.39
N GLU A 324 8.93 23.50 19.50
CA GLU A 324 8.50 22.26 18.87
C GLU A 324 9.54 21.72 17.87
N LEU A 325 10.43 22.58 17.36
CA LEU A 325 11.57 22.13 16.57
C LEU A 325 12.63 21.43 17.43
N MET A 326 12.75 21.77 18.71
CA MET A 326 13.73 21.21 19.64
C MET A 326 13.20 20.06 20.49
N ALA A 327 11.92 19.70 20.38
CA ALA A 327 11.29 18.68 21.22
C ALA A 327 12.02 17.31 21.20
N PHE A 328 12.66 16.95 20.06
CA PHE A 328 13.40 15.71 19.92
C PHE A 328 14.55 15.55 20.93
N PHE A 329 15.13 16.64 21.46
CA PHE A 329 16.23 16.57 22.43
C PHE A 329 15.82 15.88 23.74
N ASP A 330 14.52 15.83 24.04
CA ASP A 330 13.96 15.16 25.22
C ASP A 330 13.60 13.68 24.95
N PHE A 331 14.07 13.12 23.82
CA PHE A 331 13.90 11.73 23.43
C PHE A 331 15.27 11.09 23.13
N PRO A 332 15.41 9.74 23.14
CA PRO A 332 16.70 9.06 22.92
C PRO A 332 17.44 9.54 21.66
N ALA A 333 18.75 9.78 21.78
CA ALA A 333 19.56 10.28 20.68
C ALA A 333 19.52 9.37 19.44
N GLN A 334 19.37 8.06 19.66
CA GLN A 334 19.26 7.04 18.61
C GLN A 334 18.00 7.22 17.75
N HIS A 335 16.96 7.87 18.28
CA HIS A 335 15.70 8.11 17.58
C HIS A 335 15.74 9.38 16.72
N TRP A 336 16.61 10.34 17.05
CA TRP A 336 16.62 11.70 16.50
C TRP A 336 16.58 11.75 14.98
N GLN A 337 17.37 10.92 14.30
CA GLN A 337 17.38 10.88 12.84
C GLN A 337 16.00 10.57 12.23
N SER A 338 15.18 9.79 12.93
CA SER A 338 13.83 9.44 12.47
C SER A 338 12.80 10.48 12.88
N ILE A 339 12.88 11.04 14.09
CA ILE A 339 11.84 11.92 14.64
C ILE A 339 12.04 13.40 14.30
N ARG A 340 13.24 13.83 13.87
CA ARG A 340 13.47 15.21 13.39
C ARG A 340 12.76 15.51 12.05
N THR A 341 12.32 14.50 11.30
CA THR A 341 11.76 14.66 9.96
C THR A 341 10.51 13.81 9.72
N SER A 342 9.69 14.21 8.75
CA SER A 342 8.57 13.45 8.17
C SER A 342 8.99 12.52 7.02
N ASN A 343 10.29 12.21 6.90
CA ASN A 343 10.81 11.38 5.82
C ASN A 343 10.12 10.01 5.66
N PRO A 344 9.64 9.31 6.72
CA PRO A 344 8.86 8.09 6.55
C PRO A 344 7.64 8.26 5.62
N ILE A 345 6.93 9.38 5.71
CA ILE A 345 5.79 9.68 4.83
C ILE A 345 6.30 10.11 3.46
N GLU A 346 7.22 11.08 3.41
CA GLU A 346 7.71 11.65 2.15
C GLU A 346 8.31 10.59 1.22
N SER A 347 9.10 9.66 1.76
CA SER A 347 9.72 8.56 1.01
C SER A 347 8.69 7.58 0.44
N ALA A 348 7.68 7.21 1.24
CA ALA A 348 6.60 6.35 0.78
C ALA A 348 5.79 7.03 -0.32
N PHE A 349 5.45 8.32 -0.13
CA PHE A 349 4.62 9.07 -1.06
C PHE A 349 5.36 9.55 -2.31
N ALA A 350 6.69 9.66 -2.30
CA ALA A 350 7.47 9.87 -3.53
C ALA A 350 7.24 8.71 -4.52
N THR A 351 7.28 7.47 -4.03
CA THR A 351 7.01 6.27 -4.84
C THR A 351 5.55 6.23 -5.33
N ILE A 352 4.61 6.59 -4.44
CA ILE A 352 3.17 6.64 -4.77
C ILE A 352 2.91 7.68 -5.87
N ARG A 353 3.40 8.91 -5.69
CA ARG A 353 3.25 10.01 -6.66
C ARG A 353 3.82 9.69 -8.04
N HIS A 354 4.95 8.98 -8.10
CA HIS A 354 5.52 8.54 -9.38
C HIS A 354 4.57 7.60 -10.15
N ARG A 355 3.93 6.66 -9.43
CA ARG A 355 3.03 5.66 -10.02
C ARG A 355 1.65 6.22 -10.37
N THR A 356 1.16 7.18 -9.59
CA THR A 356 -0.13 7.84 -9.85
C THR A 356 -0.06 8.77 -11.07
N LYS A 357 1.09 9.41 -11.33
CA LYS A 357 1.30 10.25 -12.53
C LYS A 357 1.13 9.49 -13.85
N ARG A 358 1.51 8.21 -13.88
CA ARG A 358 1.36 7.31 -15.05
C ARG A 358 -0.04 6.70 -15.12
N SER A 359 -0.70 6.53 -13.99
CA SER A 359 -2.03 5.93 -13.85
C SER A 359 -3.14 6.99 -13.86
N LYS A 360 -3.15 7.85 -14.89
CA LYS A 360 -4.15 8.94 -15.08
C LYS A 360 -5.62 8.47 -15.17
N GLY A 361 -5.89 7.17 -15.04
CA GLY A 361 -7.21 6.55 -15.08
C GLY A 361 -7.84 6.26 -13.71
N CYS A 362 -7.31 6.82 -12.60
CA CYS A 362 -8.05 6.89 -11.34
C CYS A 362 -8.98 8.11 -11.42
N LEU A 363 -10.22 7.87 -11.86
CA LEU A 363 -11.21 8.91 -12.12
C LEU A 363 -11.99 9.34 -10.87
N SER A 364 -11.91 8.59 -9.76
CA SER A 364 -12.59 8.88 -8.50
C SER A 364 -11.62 9.04 -7.32
N ARG A 365 -12.08 9.76 -6.28
CA ARG A 365 -11.36 9.96 -5.01
C ARG A 365 -11.09 8.63 -4.31
N ASP A 366 -12.10 7.78 -4.16
CA ASP A 366 -11.96 6.45 -3.53
C ASP A 366 -10.96 5.55 -4.27
N GLY A 367 -11.01 5.56 -5.61
CA GLY A 367 -10.08 4.77 -6.42
C GLY A 367 -8.62 5.18 -6.19
N MET A 368 -8.36 6.46 -5.90
CA MET A 368 -7.05 6.96 -5.53
C MET A 368 -6.65 6.50 -4.12
N LEU A 369 -7.55 6.56 -3.14
CA LEU A 369 -7.28 6.09 -1.77
C LEU A 369 -6.94 4.59 -1.75
N HIS A 370 -7.73 3.75 -2.43
CA HIS A 370 -7.45 2.31 -2.52
C HIS A 370 -6.08 2.04 -3.13
N MET A 371 -5.69 2.82 -4.15
CA MET A 371 -4.38 2.70 -4.77
C MET A 371 -3.26 3.18 -3.84
N MET A 372 -3.43 4.31 -3.15
CA MET A 372 -2.49 4.81 -2.14
C MET A 372 -2.29 3.78 -1.02
N PHE A 373 -3.38 3.17 -0.55
CA PHE A 373 -3.36 2.08 0.44
C PHE A 373 -2.55 0.87 -0.05
N LYS A 374 -2.85 0.31 -1.23
CA LYS A 374 -2.11 -0.84 -1.75
C LYS A 374 -0.63 -0.52 -1.98
N LEU A 375 -0.32 0.67 -2.48
CA LEU A 375 1.07 1.12 -2.63
C LEU A 375 1.76 1.35 -1.28
N GLY A 376 1.02 1.83 -0.28
CA GLY A 376 1.45 1.97 1.10
C GLY A 376 1.84 0.61 1.69
N GLN A 377 0.99 -0.41 1.56
CA GLN A 377 1.30 -1.78 1.99
C GLN A 377 2.59 -2.32 1.33
N CYS A 378 2.85 -1.98 0.06
CA CYS A 378 4.11 -2.36 -0.59
C CYS A 378 5.32 -1.65 0.01
N ALA A 379 5.15 -0.38 0.37
CA ALA A 379 6.22 0.41 0.96
C ALA A 379 6.56 -0.12 2.36
N GLU A 380 5.55 -0.44 3.17
CA GLU A 380 5.69 -1.00 4.51
C GLU A 380 6.56 -2.25 4.56
N GLN A 381 6.43 -3.15 3.58
CA GLN A 381 7.22 -4.39 3.51
C GLN A 381 8.74 -4.14 3.47
N ASN A 382 9.16 -2.96 3.00
CA ASN A 382 10.57 -2.59 2.87
C ASN A 382 11.03 -1.66 4.00
N TRP A 383 10.15 -1.30 4.94
CA TRP A 383 10.51 -0.41 6.02
C TRP A 383 11.37 -1.10 7.07
N ARG A 384 12.52 -0.47 7.34
CA ARG A 384 13.32 -0.82 8.51
C ARG A 384 12.61 -0.34 9.78
N LYS A 385 12.78 -1.10 10.86
CA LYS A 385 12.40 -0.68 12.21
C LYS A 385 12.97 0.70 12.54
N LEU A 386 12.38 1.37 13.53
CA LEU A 386 12.93 2.59 14.09
C LEU A 386 14.38 2.35 14.54
N ARG A 387 15.28 3.29 14.25
CA ARG A 387 16.65 3.23 14.75
C ARG A 387 16.62 3.40 16.27
N GLY A 388 17.37 2.57 16.99
CA GLY A 388 17.37 2.57 18.45
C GLY A 388 16.09 2.01 19.08
N PHE A 389 15.31 1.18 18.39
CA PHE A 389 14.03 0.67 18.89
C PHE A 389 14.07 0.03 20.28
N ASP A 390 15.23 -0.45 20.74
CA ASP A 390 15.43 -0.97 22.10
C ASP A 390 15.17 0.08 23.20
N TYR A 391 15.30 1.38 22.88
CA TYR A 391 14.99 2.48 23.79
C TYR A 391 13.49 2.82 23.85
N LEU A 392 12.65 2.25 22.98
CA LEU A 392 11.20 2.52 23.00
C LEU A 392 10.55 2.05 24.30
N ALA A 393 11.03 0.96 24.90
CA ALA A 393 10.55 0.51 26.21
C ALA A 393 10.71 1.61 27.27
N LYS A 394 11.87 2.27 27.30
CA LYS A 394 12.16 3.37 28.24
C LYS A 394 11.30 4.60 28.00
N VAL A 395 11.02 4.91 26.74
CA VAL A 395 10.09 5.99 26.36
C VAL A 395 8.66 5.67 26.79
N ILE A 396 8.24 4.40 26.67
CA ILE A 396 6.91 3.94 27.10
C ILE A 396 6.77 4.04 28.62
N THR A 397 7.78 3.61 29.38
CA THR A 397 7.79 3.66 30.86
C THR A 397 8.02 5.06 31.43
N GLY A 398 8.24 6.07 30.59
CA GLY A 398 8.36 7.46 31.03
C GLY A 398 9.74 7.83 31.57
N VAL A 399 10.80 7.12 31.18
CA VAL A 399 12.18 7.56 31.46
C VAL A 399 12.40 8.93 30.81
N THR A 400 12.97 9.85 31.57
CA THR A 400 13.29 11.19 31.08
C THR A 400 14.66 11.21 30.39
N PHE A 401 14.73 11.95 29.29
CA PHE A 401 15.96 12.15 28.53
C PHE A 401 16.29 13.63 28.49
N LYS A 402 17.58 13.95 28.59
CA LYS A 402 18.12 15.29 28.37
C LYS A 402 19.24 15.17 27.36
N ASP A 403 19.14 15.90 26.26
CA ASP A 403 20.06 15.80 25.12
C ASP A 403 20.21 14.34 24.64
N GLY A 404 19.10 13.61 24.70
CA GLY A 404 19.00 12.22 24.25
C GLY A 404 19.72 11.19 25.13
N ILE A 405 20.21 11.60 26.29
CA ILE A 405 20.82 10.76 27.32
C ILE A 405 19.81 10.60 28.46
N GLU A 406 19.69 9.38 28.98
CA GLU A 406 18.86 9.10 30.15
C GLU A 406 19.31 9.90 31.35
N THR A 407 18.38 10.59 31.99
CA THR A 407 18.65 11.26 33.26
C THR A 407 18.29 10.28 34.37
N THR A 408 19.26 9.86 35.16
CA THR A 408 18.98 9.16 36.42
C THR A 408 18.38 10.15 37.40
N ASN A 409 17.06 10.08 37.60
CA ASN A 409 16.46 10.69 38.78
C ASN A 409 16.65 9.69 39.94
N PRO A 410 17.32 10.05 41.05
CA PRO A 410 17.55 9.14 42.18
C PRO A 410 16.27 8.49 42.73
N ASP A 411 15.11 9.11 42.50
CA ASP A 411 13.82 8.67 43.02
C ASP A 411 13.13 7.55 42.21
N GLN A 412 13.71 7.11 41.08
CA GLN A 412 13.14 6.01 40.26
C GLN A 412 13.69 4.61 40.60
N ILE A 413 14.58 4.49 41.60
CA ILE A 413 15.10 3.17 42.05
C ILE A 413 14.18 2.53 43.12
N THR A 414 13.17 3.24 43.61
CA THR A 414 12.24 2.71 44.61
C THR A 414 10.79 3.11 44.30
N ALA A 415 10.15 2.38 43.38
CA ALA A 415 8.70 2.30 43.27
C ALA A 415 8.28 0.94 42.73
#